data_AF-A0A7J4N880-F1
#
_entry.id   AF-A0A7J4N880-F1
#
_cell.length_a   1.000
_cell.length_b   1.000
_cell.length_c   1.000
_cell.angle_alpha   90.00
_cell.angle_beta   90.00
_cell.angle_gamma   90.00
#
_symmetry.space_group_name_H-M   'P 1'
#
loop_
_entity.id
_entity.type
_entity.pdbx_description
1 polymer ?
#
loop_
_entity_poly.entity_id
_entity_poly.type
_entity_poly.pdbx_seq_one_letter_code
_entity_poly.pdbx_strand_id
1 'polypeptide(L)'
;MNAAERIQELKAQRKAIILAHNYQSPEVQDVADYVGDSLGLSQKAASTDAEVIIFCGVDFMAESAKILSPEKKVVLPESDAMCPMSAMCTDLELGPVKEKYPEAAIVAYVNTSAAVKALADVCCTSANAVKVIGRMPQKRIIFVPDRNLGAYVQRFHPDKEILSWPGFCPTHHDIDVEQLKELKRDHPKAKLMVHPECTPEVIDIADHVSSTEGMIRYAKSSDAQEFIVGTEVDMTYRLGKEAPGKTFIPVPTAVCPNMKRTTISSLIKALETLSPEITLSPEIIEAARKPLERMMEIGRGD
;
A
#
# COMPACT_ATOMS: atom_id res chain seq x y z
N MET A 1 21.35 -25.07 -9.70
CA MET A 1 20.32 -24.48 -8.82
C MET A 1 19.80 -23.23 -9.50
N ASN A 2 18.51 -23.18 -9.82
CA ASN A 2 17.90 -21.97 -10.38
C ASN A 2 17.65 -20.92 -9.28
N ALA A 3 17.28 -19.69 -9.65
CA ALA A 3 17.10 -18.61 -8.68
C ALA A 3 16.04 -18.91 -7.62
N ALA A 4 14.92 -19.54 -8.00
CA ALA A 4 13.86 -19.90 -7.06
C ALA A 4 14.33 -20.96 -6.05
N GLU A 5 15.05 -21.99 -6.49
CA GLU A 5 15.66 -23.00 -5.62
C GLU A 5 16.64 -22.36 -4.62
N ARG A 6 17.48 -21.43 -5.09
CA ARG A 6 18.43 -20.70 -4.23
C ARG A 6 17.71 -19.86 -3.18
N ILE A 7 16.62 -19.19 -3.55
CA ILE A 7 15.81 -18.40 -2.63
C ILE A 7 15.19 -19.31 -1.55
N GLN A 8 14.63 -20.46 -1.93
CA GLN A 8 14.04 -21.38 -0.95
C GLN A 8 15.10 -21.95 0.01
N GLU A 9 16.28 -22.31 -0.49
CA GLU A 9 17.40 -22.75 0.32
C GLU A 9 17.79 -21.68 1.37
N LEU A 10 17.99 -20.45 0.92
CA LEU A 10 18.38 -19.35 1.78
C LEU A 10 17.29 -18.99 2.80
N LYS A 11 16.02 -18.97 2.40
CA LYS A 11 14.91 -18.72 3.33
C LYS A 11 14.89 -19.74 4.46
N ALA A 12 15.05 -21.03 4.14
CA ALA A 12 15.10 -22.09 5.14
C ALA A 12 16.29 -21.90 6.09
N GLN A 13 17.48 -21.60 5.56
CA GLN A 13 18.69 -21.35 6.37
C GLN A 13 18.54 -20.14 7.30
N ARG A 14 17.82 -19.10 6.85
CA ARG A 14 17.62 -17.86 7.61
C ARG A 14 16.34 -17.85 8.44
N LYS A 15 15.51 -18.90 8.38
CA LYS A 15 14.15 -18.92 8.92
C LYS A 15 13.37 -17.66 8.52
N ALA A 16 13.50 -17.29 7.26
CA ALA A 16 12.98 -16.05 6.71
C ALA A 16 11.62 -16.24 6.04
N ILE A 17 10.79 -15.19 6.11
CA ILE A 17 9.60 -15.02 5.29
C ILE A 17 9.83 -13.89 4.27
N ILE A 18 9.34 -14.08 3.04
CA ILE A 18 9.32 -13.06 2.01
C ILE A 18 7.91 -12.50 1.89
N LEU A 19 7.76 -11.22 2.16
CA LEU A 19 6.51 -10.47 1.99
C LEU A 19 6.65 -9.56 0.78
N ALA A 20 5.74 -9.65 -0.20
CA ALA A 20 5.77 -8.83 -1.41
C ALA A 20 4.50 -8.01 -1.60
N HIS A 21 4.66 -6.76 -2.03
CA HIS A 21 3.52 -5.95 -2.43
C HIS A 21 2.97 -6.39 -3.79
N ASN A 22 1.67 -6.19 -4.02
CA ASN A 22 0.97 -6.45 -5.29
C ASN A 22 1.59 -5.75 -6.53
N TYR A 23 2.46 -4.75 -6.33
CA TYR A 23 3.14 -3.99 -7.39
C TYR A 23 4.57 -4.45 -7.64
N GLN A 24 5.02 -5.52 -6.99
CA GLN A 24 6.31 -6.13 -7.29
C GLN A 24 6.26 -6.82 -8.66
N SER A 25 7.41 -6.92 -9.32
CA SER A 25 7.52 -7.63 -10.60
C SER A 25 7.02 -9.08 -10.48
N PRO A 26 6.46 -9.68 -11.56
CA PRO A 26 5.93 -11.04 -11.55
C PRO A 26 6.87 -12.08 -10.90
N GLU A 27 8.15 -12.04 -11.23
CA GLU A 27 9.16 -12.95 -10.72
C GLU A 27 9.36 -12.80 -9.20
N VAL A 28 9.25 -11.59 -8.64
CA VAL A 28 9.33 -11.35 -7.19
C VAL A 28 8.05 -11.83 -6.51
N GLN A 29 6.88 -11.61 -7.12
CA GLN A 29 5.61 -12.14 -6.60
C GLN A 29 5.61 -13.67 -6.54
N ASP A 30 6.22 -14.35 -7.52
CA ASP A 30 6.23 -15.81 -7.61
C ASP A 30 7.07 -16.50 -6.55
N VAL A 31 8.10 -15.83 -6.02
CA VAL A 31 8.99 -16.39 -4.99
C VAL A 31 8.62 -15.97 -3.56
N ALA A 32 7.65 -15.06 -3.41
CA ALA A 32 7.18 -14.58 -2.12
C ALA A 32 6.31 -15.61 -1.37
N ASP A 33 6.36 -15.60 -0.04
CA ASP A 33 5.48 -16.43 0.81
C ASP A 33 4.08 -15.83 0.94
N TYR A 34 4.00 -14.50 0.83
CA TYR A 34 2.75 -13.77 0.88
C TYR A 34 2.83 -12.55 -0.04
N VAL A 35 1.82 -12.39 -0.88
CA VAL A 35 1.64 -11.24 -1.78
C VAL A 35 0.33 -10.55 -1.40
N GLY A 36 0.36 -9.24 -1.20
CA GLY A 36 -0.86 -8.51 -0.86
C GLY A 36 -0.71 -6.98 -0.79
N ASP A 37 -1.77 -6.32 -0.36
CA ASP A 37 -1.78 -4.89 -0.08
C ASP A 37 -1.15 -4.55 1.29
N SER A 38 -1.02 -3.25 1.58
CA SER A 38 -0.37 -2.78 2.80
C SER A 38 -1.04 -3.28 4.09
N LEU A 39 -2.35 -3.50 4.10
CA LEU A 39 -3.06 -4.00 5.28
C LEU A 39 -2.74 -5.48 5.52
N GLY A 40 -2.84 -6.30 4.45
CA GLY A 40 -2.52 -7.72 4.51
C GLY A 40 -1.06 -7.97 4.89
N LEU A 41 -0.14 -7.19 4.33
CA LEU A 41 1.29 -7.25 4.66
C LEU A 41 1.55 -6.88 6.12
N SER A 42 0.88 -5.85 6.64
CA SER A 42 1.00 -5.45 8.05
C SER A 42 0.53 -6.57 8.98
N GLN A 43 -0.62 -7.17 8.69
CA GLN A 43 -1.15 -8.31 9.46
C GLN A 43 -0.19 -9.51 9.42
N LYS A 44 0.34 -9.84 8.24
CA LYS A 44 1.28 -10.95 8.08
C LYS A 44 2.61 -10.70 8.79
N ALA A 45 3.11 -9.47 8.76
CA ALA A 45 4.31 -9.08 9.49
C ALA A 45 4.12 -9.17 11.01
N ALA A 46 2.94 -8.82 11.53
CA ALA A 46 2.64 -8.92 12.97
C ALA A 46 2.47 -10.37 13.44
N SER A 47 1.92 -11.25 12.60
CA SER A 47 1.54 -12.62 13.00
C SER A 47 2.54 -13.72 12.61
N THR A 48 3.68 -13.37 12.01
CA THR A 48 4.66 -14.37 11.53
C THR A 48 5.55 -14.88 12.66
N ASP A 49 5.91 -16.16 12.61
CA ASP A 49 6.90 -16.80 13.50
C ASP A 49 8.32 -16.81 12.91
N ALA A 50 8.50 -16.27 11.71
CA ALA A 50 9.82 -16.14 11.08
C ALA A 50 10.75 -15.23 11.89
N GLU A 51 12.05 -15.53 11.89
CA GLU A 51 13.06 -14.69 12.58
C GLU A 51 13.47 -13.47 11.72
N VAL A 52 13.33 -13.61 10.40
CA VAL A 52 13.70 -12.59 9.40
C VAL A 52 12.52 -12.32 8.47
N ILE A 53 12.22 -11.05 8.22
CA ILE A 53 11.27 -10.61 7.20
C ILE A 53 12.06 -9.94 6.07
N ILE A 54 12.03 -10.52 4.88
CA ILE A 54 12.48 -9.85 3.65
C ILE A 54 11.26 -9.15 3.06
N PHE A 55 11.27 -7.82 3.07
CA PHE A 55 10.14 -7.01 2.66
C PHE A 55 10.34 -6.45 1.26
N CYS A 56 9.71 -7.06 0.26
CA CYS A 56 9.75 -6.65 -1.15
C CYS A 56 8.65 -5.60 -1.40
N GLY A 57 8.99 -4.35 -1.14
CA GLY A 57 8.09 -3.21 -1.23
C GLY A 57 8.89 -1.91 -1.21
N VAL A 58 8.39 -0.94 -0.45
CA VAL A 58 9.08 0.35 -0.22
C VAL A 58 9.30 0.60 1.27
N ASP A 59 10.18 1.55 1.57
CA ASP A 59 10.62 2.01 2.89
C ASP A 59 9.53 1.97 3.98
N PHE A 60 8.45 2.73 3.84
CA PHE A 60 7.43 2.85 4.88
C PHE A 60 6.73 1.53 5.21
N MET A 61 6.68 0.60 4.25
CA MET A 61 6.06 -0.72 4.45
C MET A 61 6.98 -1.60 5.29
N ALA A 62 8.29 -1.57 4.99
CA ALA A 62 9.30 -2.27 5.76
C ALA A 62 9.44 -1.67 7.17
N GLU A 63 9.34 -0.35 7.32
CA GLU A 63 9.22 0.32 8.62
C GLU A 63 7.99 -0.15 9.40
N SER A 64 6.83 -0.27 8.75
CA SER A 64 5.60 -0.76 9.39
C SER A 64 5.78 -2.20 9.88
N ALA A 65 6.44 -3.06 9.09
CA ALA A 65 6.79 -4.41 9.53
C ALA A 65 7.73 -4.41 10.73
N LYS A 66 8.72 -3.51 10.79
CA LYS A 66 9.64 -3.37 11.93
C LYS A 66 8.92 -2.85 13.19
N ILE A 67 7.96 -1.93 13.05
CA ILE A 67 7.16 -1.44 14.18
C ILE A 67 6.31 -2.56 14.81
N LEU A 68 5.73 -3.40 13.95
CA LEU A 68 4.83 -4.50 14.33
C LEU A 68 5.58 -5.76 14.80
N SER A 69 6.84 -5.92 14.41
CA SER A 69 7.72 -7.02 14.81
C SER A 69 9.10 -6.47 15.22
N PRO A 70 9.19 -5.73 16.34
CA PRO A 70 10.41 -5.02 16.75
C PRO A 70 11.60 -5.95 17.01
N GLU A 71 11.34 -7.17 17.47
CA GLU A 71 12.32 -8.20 17.78
C GLU A 71 12.88 -8.90 16.54
N LYS A 72 12.15 -8.86 15.41
CA LYS A 72 12.55 -9.52 14.17
C LYS A 72 13.49 -8.65 13.37
N LYS A 73 14.34 -9.29 12.57
CA LYS A 73 15.14 -8.60 11.56
C LYS A 73 14.27 -8.32 10.34
N VAL A 74 14.14 -7.06 9.96
CA VAL A 74 13.40 -6.65 8.76
C VAL A 74 14.38 -6.09 7.75
N VAL A 75 14.40 -6.66 6.54
CA VAL A 75 15.34 -6.31 5.48
C VAL A 75 14.57 -5.79 4.28
N LEU A 76 14.92 -4.59 3.82
CA LEU A 76 14.42 -4.03 2.55
C LEU A 76 15.49 -4.30 1.49
N PRO A 77 15.24 -5.13 0.45
CA PRO A 77 16.28 -5.53 -0.50
C PRO A 77 17.00 -4.38 -1.19
N GLU A 78 16.30 -3.25 -1.39
CA GLU A 78 16.84 -2.03 -2.00
C GLU A 78 16.51 -0.83 -1.12
N SER A 79 17.52 -0.27 -0.45
CA SER A 79 17.33 0.86 0.47
C SER A 79 16.76 2.12 -0.18
N ASP A 80 16.91 2.27 -1.50
CA ASP A 80 16.41 3.41 -2.25
C ASP A 80 15.02 3.16 -2.87
N ALA A 81 14.37 2.03 -2.54
CA ALA A 81 12.96 1.80 -2.78
C ALA A 81 12.10 2.64 -1.82
N MET A 82 12.06 3.95 -2.08
CA MET A 82 11.33 4.93 -1.25
C MET A 82 10.05 5.40 -1.93
N CYS A 83 9.00 5.65 -1.15
CA CYS A 83 7.76 6.20 -1.69
C CYS A 83 7.79 7.74 -1.74
N PRO A 84 7.72 8.39 -2.92
CA PRO A 84 7.74 9.85 -3.01
C PRO A 84 6.57 10.50 -2.26
N MET A 85 5.38 9.90 -2.30
CA MET A 85 4.20 10.39 -1.60
C MET A 85 4.37 10.37 -0.07
N SER A 86 5.02 9.34 0.46
CA SER A 86 5.36 9.26 1.90
C SER A 86 6.24 10.43 2.33
N ALA A 87 7.19 10.81 1.47
CA ALA A 87 8.09 11.94 1.72
C ALA A 87 7.42 13.32 1.58
N MET A 88 6.20 13.42 1.05
CA MET A 88 5.48 14.69 0.91
C MET A 88 4.90 15.20 2.24
N CYS A 89 4.89 14.39 3.29
CA CYS A 89 4.47 14.77 4.63
C CYS A 89 5.55 14.36 5.62
N THR A 90 6.18 15.33 6.28
CA THR A 90 7.16 15.06 7.35
C THR A 90 6.55 15.29 8.73
N ASP A 91 7.15 14.69 9.75
CA ASP A 91 6.80 14.94 11.16
C ASP A 91 7.06 16.40 11.58
N LEU A 92 8.11 17.01 11.01
CA LEU A 92 8.44 18.43 11.21
C LEU A 92 7.35 19.37 10.70
N GLU A 93 6.68 19.03 9.60
CA GLU A 93 5.59 19.83 9.04
C GLU A 93 4.24 19.50 9.66
N LEU A 94 4.01 18.23 10.03
CA LEU A 94 2.76 17.78 10.61
C LEU A 94 2.59 18.23 12.08
N GLY A 95 3.69 18.32 12.84
CA GLY A 95 3.68 18.79 14.23
C GLY A 95 2.98 20.15 14.42
N PRO A 96 3.40 21.21 13.71
CA PRO A 96 2.74 22.52 13.77
C PRO A 96 1.26 22.49 13.34
N VAL A 97 0.88 21.60 12.41
CA VAL A 97 -0.52 21.44 12.00
C VAL A 97 -1.36 20.82 13.13
N LYS A 98 -0.80 19.87 13.87
CA LYS A 98 -1.43 19.29 15.07
C LYS A 98 -1.70 20.35 16.14
N GLU A 99 -0.75 21.27 16.36
CA GLU A 99 -0.90 22.37 17.32
C GLU A 99 -1.95 23.39 16.88
N LYS A 100 -2.07 23.62 15.56
CA LYS A 100 -3.08 24.54 14.99
C LYS A 100 -4.50 23.99 15.09
N TYR A 101 -4.69 22.67 15.05
CA TYR A 101 -5.99 22.01 15.13
C TYR A 101 -6.01 20.94 16.25
N PRO A 102 -5.91 21.35 17.53
CA PRO A 102 -5.79 20.41 18.65
C PRO A 102 -7.04 19.53 18.84
N GLU A 103 -8.19 19.94 18.30
CA GLU A 103 -9.44 19.18 18.30
C GLU A 103 -9.56 18.15 17.17
N ALA A 104 -8.72 18.29 16.12
CA ALA A 104 -8.74 17.40 14.97
C ALA A 104 -7.96 16.13 15.27
N ALA A 105 -8.51 14.98 14.89
CA ALA A 105 -7.73 13.74 14.92
C ALA A 105 -6.88 13.60 13.66
N ILE A 106 -5.70 13.03 13.81
CA ILE A 106 -4.78 12.74 12.71
C ILE A 106 -4.98 11.30 12.25
N VAL A 107 -5.36 11.13 11.00
CA VAL A 107 -5.44 9.84 10.32
C VAL A 107 -4.31 9.76 9.31
N ALA A 108 -3.36 8.85 9.57
CA ALA A 108 -2.24 8.62 8.67
C ALA A 108 -2.51 7.43 7.76
N TYR A 109 -2.57 7.66 6.46
CA TYR A 109 -2.43 6.57 5.51
C TYR A 109 -1.09 5.87 5.75
N VAL A 110 -1.04 4.54 5.69
CA VAL A 110 0.20 3.76 5.95
C VAL A 110 1.38 4.21 5.09
N ASN A 111 1.13 4.85 3.94
CA ASN A 111 2.09 5.48 3.05
C ASN A 111 2.68 6.78 3.65
N THR A 112 3.17 6.72 4.88
CA THR A 112 3.90 7.78 5.59
C THR A 112 5.07 7.18 6.36
N SER A 113 6.07 7.97 6.72
CA SER A 113 7.18 7.50 7.56
C SER A 113 6.71 7.02 8.95
N ALA A 114 7.54 6.21 9.61
CA ALA A 114 7.35 5.84 11.01
C ALA A 114 7.20 7.06 11.94
N ALA A 115 7.94 8.15 11.67
CA ALA A 115 7.86 9.40 12.44
C ALA A 115 6.50 10.09 12.31
N VAL A 116 5.93 10.13 11.09
CA VAL A 116 4.57 10.64 10.89
C VAL A 116 3.53 9.75 11.56
N LYS A 117 3.69 8.42 11.48
CA LYS A 117 2.82 7.47 12.19
C LYS A 117 2.82 7.71 13.69
N ALA A 118 3.97 8.04 14.29
CA ALA A 118 4.09 8.34 15.71
C ALA A 118 3.29 9.58 16.16
N LEU A 119 2.93 10.48 15.25
CA LEU A 119 2.10 11.65 15.54
C LEU A 119 0.59 11.38 15.39
N ALA A 120 0.22 10.28 14.73
CA ALA A 120 -1.14 9.97 14.32
C ALA A 120 -1.98 9.32 15.43
N ASP A 121 -3.29 9.55 15.40
CA ASP A 121 -4.23 8.89 16.30
C ASP A 121 -4.57 7.47 15.83
N VAL A 122 -4.64 7.27 14.51
CA VAL A 122 -4.92 5.99 13.88
C VAL A 122 -4.32 5.95 12.47
N CYS A 123 -3.80 4.79 12.07
CA CYS A 123 -3.42 4.57 10.69
C CYS A 123 -4.63 4.10 9.85
N CYS A 124 -4.55 4.24 8.54
CA CYS A 124 -5.49 3.59 7.62
C CYS A 124 -4.78 3.08 6.37
N THR A 125 -5.50 2.32 5.55
CA THR A 125 -5.11 1.96 4.19
C THR A 125 -6.24 2.36 3.23
N SER A 126 -6.01 2.31 1.92
CA SER A 126 -7.10 2.46 0.94
C SER A 126 -8.23 1.45 1.15
N ALA A 127 -7.94 0.30 1.77
CA ALA A 127 -8.92 -0.75 2.08
C ALA A 127 -9.83 -0.46 3.28
N ASN A 128 -9.49 0.52 4.14
CA ASN A 128 -10.28 0.77 5.33
C ASN A 128 -10.39 2.24 5.76
N ALA A 129 -9.83 3.20 5.01
CA ALA A 129 -9.88 4.62 5.36
C ALA A 129 -11.31 5.13 5.61
N VAL A 130 -12.27 4.75 4.76
CA VAL A 130 -13.68 5.09 4.94
C VAL A 130 -14.22 4.56 6.27
N LYS A 131 -13.92 3.30 6.60
CA LYS A 131 -14.38 2.66 7.85
C LYS A 131 -13.69 3.23 9.08
N VAL A 132 -12.39 3.52 9.00
CA VAL A 132 -11.59 4.13 10.07
C VAL A 132 -12.18 5.49 10.43
N ILE A 133 -12.33 6.39 9.45
CA ILE A 133 -12.85 7.74 9.69
C ILE A 133 -14.29 7.71 10.21
N GLY A 134 -15.13 6.80 9.70
CA GLY A 134 -16.51 6.63 10.15
C GLY A 134 -16.65 6.21 11.61
N ARG A 135 -15.65 5.54 12.19
CA ARG A 135 -15.65 5.12 13.61
C ARG A 135 -15.13 6.18 14.57
N MET A 136 -14.50 7.24 14.06
CA MET A 136 -13.90 8.26 14.90
C MET A 136 -14.97 9.23 15.44
N PRO A 137 -14.92 9.62 16.71
CA PRO A 137 -15.85 10.61 17.26
C PRO A 137 -15.58 12.04 16.75
N GLN A 138 -14.36 12.33 16.32
CA GLN A 138 -13.94 13.66 15.88
C GLN A 138 -14.66 14.06 14.58
N LYS A 139 -15.08 15.32 14.55
CA LYS A 139 -15.71 15.94 13.38
C LYS A 139 -14.70 16.48 12.38
N ARG A 140 -13.56 16.97 12.87
CA ARG A 140 -12.45 17.42 12.04
C ARG A 140 -11.35 16.37 12.03
N ILE A 141 -10.86 16.05 10.84
CA ILE A 141 -9.83 15.04 10.62
C ILE A 141 -8.71 15.66 9.78
N ILE A 142 -7.47 15.54 10.22
CA ILE A 142 -6.29 15.79 9.37
C ILE A 142 -5.95 14.46 8.71
N PHE A 143 -6.00 14.41 7.38
CA PHE A 143 -5.75 13.19 6.61
C PHE A 143 -4.44 13.33 5.84
N VAL A 144 -3.46 12.45 6.11
CA VAL A 144 -2.13 12.51 5.50
C VAL A 144 -1.77 11.21 4.77
N PRO A 145 -0.90 11.23 3.73
CA PRO A 145 -0.45 12.42 3.01
C PRO A 145 -1.27 12.67 1.73
N ASP A 146 -2.14 11.74 1.33
CA ASP A 146 -2.78 11.74 0.01
C ASP A 146 -4.10 12.51 -0.02
N ARG A 147 -4.12 13.59 -0.82
CA ARG A 147 -5.31 14.40 -1.05
C ARG A 147 -6.42 13.66 -1.80
N ASN A 148 -6.06 12.74 -2.69
CA ASN A 148 -7.04 12.04 -3.51
C ASN A 148 -7.84 11.03 -2.67
N LEU A 149 -7.15 10.19 -1.90
CA LEU A 149 -7.80 9.31 -0.93
C LEU A 149 -8.58 10.10 0.13
N GLY A 150 -8.04 11.22 0.62
CA GLY A 150 -8.76 12.09 1.54
C GLY A 150 -10.07 12.64 0.94
N ALA A 151 -10.03 13.13 -0.29
CA ALA A 151 -11.21 13.59 -1.02
C ALA A 151 -12.20 12.45 -1.32
N TYR A 152 -11.71 11.26 -1.65
CA TYR A 152 -12.54 10.06 -1.82
C TYR A 152 -13.29 9.73 -0.53
N VAL A 153 -12.59 9.69 0.61
CA VAL A 153 -13.21 9.38 1.91
C VAL A 153 -14.22 10.45 2.33
N GLN A 154 -13.97 11.73 2.01
CA GLN A 154 -14.90 12.83 2.29
C GLN A 154 -16.29 12.62 1.66
N ARG A 155 -16.37 11.92 0.52
CA ARG A 155 -17.65 11.58 -0.15
C ARG A 155 -18.55 10.67 0.69
N PHE A 156 -17.99 9.90 1.61
CA PHE A 156 -18.73 8.96 2.46
C PHE A 156 -19.11 9.53 3.83
N HIS A 157 -18.46 10.62 4.24
CA HIS A 157 -18.67 11.25 5.55
C HIS A 157 -18.90 12.76 5.40
N PRO A 158 -20.02 13.19 4.79
CA PRO A 158 -20.33 14.61 4.59
C PRO A 158 -20.55 15.38 5.89
N ASP A 159 -20.73 14.67 7.02
CA ASP A 159 -20.86 15.25 8.36
C ASP A 159 -19.51 15.51 9.06
N LYS A 160 -18.39 15.18 8.39
CA LYS A 160 -17.02 15.41 8.87
C LYS A 160 -16.29 16.38 7.93
N GLU A 161 -15.35 17.13 8.49
CA GLU A 161 -14.44 17.99 7.76
C GLU A 161 -13.06 17.31 7.67
N ILE A 162 -12.73 16.80 6.47
CA ILE A 162 -11.45 16.14 6.22
C ILE A 162 -10.48 17.14 5.59
N LEU A 163 -9.52 17.60 6.39
CA LEU A 163 -8.41 18.44 5.97
C LEU A 163 -7.32 17.55 5.37
N SER A 164 -7.35 17.36 4.05
CA SER A 164 -6.36 16.51 3.37
C SER A 164 -5.04 17.24 3.13
N TRP A 165 -3.94 16.56 3.45
CA TRP A 165 -2.60 17.01 3.13
C TRP A 165 -2.42 17.10 1.61
N PRO A 166 -1.70 18.09 1.07
CA PRO A 166 -1.61 18.31 -0.37
C PRO A 166 -0.63 17.35 -1.09
N GLY A 167 -0.39 16.14 -0.55
CA GLY A 167 0.40 15.10 -1.21
C GLY A 167 -0.45 14.26 -2.17
N PHE A 168 0.22 13.46 -3.00
CA PHE A 168 -0.42 12.56 -3.97
C PHE A 168 0.57 11.48 -4.44
N CYS A 169 0.06 10.37 -4.97
CA CYS A 169 0.86 9.34 -5.60
C CYS A 169 1.09 9.69 -7.09
N PRO A 170 2.34 9.91 -7.55
CA PRO A 170 2.58 10.24 -8.96
C PRO A 170 2.05 9.18 -9.92
N THR A 171 2.25 7.89 -9.60
CA THR A 171 1.81 6.76 -10.45
C THR A 171 0.29 6.76 -10.68
N HIS A 172 -0.52 7.12 -9.69
CA HIS A 172 -1.97 7.20 -9.84
C HIS A 172 -2.46 8.56 -10.32
N HIS A 173 -1.72 9.63 -10.00
CA HIS A 173 -2.03 10.98 -10.46
C HIS A 173 -1.82 11.13 -11.97
N ASP A 174 -0.85 10.40 -12.54
CA ASP A 174 -0.52 10.40 -13.96
C ASP A 174 -1.46 9.52 -14.81
N ILE A 175 -2.42 8.83 -14.19
CA ILE A 175 -3.46 8.10 -14.94
C ILE A 175 -4.43 9.11 -15.51
N ASP A 176 -4.38 9.29 -16.84
CA ASP A 176 -5.21 10.26 -17.54
C ASP A 176 -6.61 9.70 -17.87
N VAL A 177 -7.62 10.54 -17.68
CA VAL A 177 -9.02 10.24 -18.01
C VAL A 177 -9.19 9.97 -19.50
N GLU A 178 -8.49 10.70 -20.36
CA GLU A 178 -8.61 10.48 -21.81
C GLU A 178 -8.02 9.13 -22.24
N GLN A 179 -6.89 8.73 -21.65
CA GLN A 179 -6.33 7.39 -21.84
C GLN A 179 -7.31 6.28 -21.39
N LEU A 180 -7.99 6.45 -20.26
CA LEU A 180 -9.02 5.50 -19.82
C LEU A 180 -10.23 5.46 -20.75
N LYS A 181 -10.63 6.60 -21.33
CA LYS A 181 -11.70 6.66 -22.33
C LYS A 181 -11.30 5.97 -23.64
N GLU A 182 -10.03 6.05 -24.03
CA GLU A 182 -9.50 5.31 -25.18
C GLU A 182 -9.52 3.81 -24.91
N LEU A 183 -9.01 3.36 -23.76
CA LEU A 183 -9.08 1.95 -23.37
C LEU A 183 -10.53 1.44 -23.32
N LYS A 184 -11.49 2.24 -22.84
CA LYS A 184 -12.93 1.89 -22.87
C LYS A 184 -13.49 1.81 -24.30
N ARG A 185 -12.99 2.62 -25.25
CA ARG A 185 -13.39 2.54 -26.66
C ARG A 185 -12.86 1.26 -27.30
N ASP A 186 -11.62 0.88 -27.00
CA ASP A 186 -10.98 -0.33 -27.53
C ASP A 186 -11.53 -1.60 -26.87
N HIS A 187 -11.95 -1.51 -25.60
CA HIS A 187 -12.49 -2.60 -24.81
C HIS A 187 -13.89 -2.25 -24.26
N PRO A 188 -14.92 -2.15 -25.11
CA PRO A 188 -16.25 -1.64 -24.73
C PRO A 188 -17.01 -2.52 -23.73
N LYS A 189 -16.56 -3.76 -23.53
CA LYS A 189 -17.12 -4.70 -22.54
C LYS A 189 -16.38 -4.69 -21.21
N ALA A 190 -15.22 -4.03 -21.14
CA ALA A 190 -14.39 -4.05 -19.95
C ALA A 190 -14.97 -3.15 -18.85
N LYS A 191 -14.97 -3.65 -17.62
CA LYS A 191 -15.27 -2.84 -16.44
C LYS A 191 -14.04 -2.08 -15.98
N LEU A 192 -14.18 -0.78 -15.73
CA LEU A 192 -13.10 0.05 -15.21
C LEU A 192 -13.06 -0.04 -13.69
N MET A 193 -11.99 -0.62 -13.14
CA MET A 193 -11.69 -0.54 -11.71
C MET A 193 -10.49 0.38 -11.48
N VAL A 194 -10.56 1.28 -10.49
CA VAL A 194 -9.47 2.23 -10.20
C VAL A 194 -9.15 2.27 -8.71
N HIS A 195 -7.94 2.68 -8.38
CA HIS A 195 -7.53 2.88 -6.99
C HIS A 195 -8.03 4.26 -6.48
N PRO A 196 -8.40 4.41 -5.20
CA PRO A 196 -8.84 5.70 -4.65
C PRO A 196 -7.73 6.76 -4.54
N GLU A 197 -6.49 6.43 -4.89
CA GLU A 197 -5.38 7.41 -5.05
C GLU A 197 -5.43 8.13 -6.41
N CYS A 198 -6.25 7.66 -7.36
CA CYS A 198 -6.47 8.33 -8.64
C CYS A 198 -7.15 9.69 -8.45
N THR A 199 -7.02 10.57 -9.45
CA THR A 199 -7.68 11.88 -9.39
C THR A 199 -9.22 11.74 -9.33
N PRO A 200 -9.93 12.74 -8.76
CA PRO A 200 -11.39 12.72 -8.73
C PRO A 200 -12.04 12.47 -10.09
N GLU A 201 -11.47 13.01 -11.17
CA GLU A 201 -12.00 12.86 -12.53
C GLU A 201 -11.89 11.40 -13.02
N VAL A 202 -10.84 10.68 -12.64
CA VAL A 202 -10.69 9.24 -12.91
C VAL A 202 -11.66 8.42 -12.06
N ILE A 203 -11.78 8.77 -10.78
CA ILE A 203 -12.71 8.11 -9.85
C ILE A 203 -14.16 8.22 -10.36
N ASP A 204 -14.56 9.37 -10.88
CA ASP A 204 -15.93 9.66 -11.30
C ASP A 204 -16.39 8.84 -12.52
N ILE A 205 -15.45 8.32 -13.33
CA ILE A 205 -15.77 7.49 -14.51
C ILE A 205 -15.60 5.99 -14.25
N ALA A 206 -15.17 5.57 -13.06
CA ALA A 206 -14.91 4.18 -12.73
C ALA A 206 -16.20 3.38 -12.47
N ASP A 207 -16.21 2.12 -12.87
CA ASP A 207 -17.26 1.17 -12.47
C ASP A 207 -17.05 0.67 -11.03
N HIS A 208 -15.80 0.66 -10.55
CA HIS A 208 -15.45 0.21 -9.21
C HIS A 208 -14.22 0.96 -8.67
N VAL A 209 -14.23 1.31 -7.38
CA VAL A 209 -13.13 2.01 -6.71
C VAL A 209 -12.79 1.25 -5.42
N SER A 210 -11.55 0.76 -5.29
CA SER A 210 -11.15 -0.06 -4.14
C SER A 210 -9.64 -0.14 -3.98
N SER A 211 -9.16 -0.74 -2.87
CA SER A 211 -7.75 -1.16 -2.77
C SER A 211 -7.44 -2.26 -3.79
N THR A 212 -6.16 -2.62 -3.92
CA THR A 212 -5.72 -3.73 -4.76
C THR A 212 -6.34 -5.07 -4.36
N GLU A 213 -6.48 -5.37 -3.07
CA GLU A 213 -7.20 -6.58 -2.64
C GLU A 213 -8.71 -6.46 -2.84
N GLY A 214 -9.28 -5.26 -2.75
CA GLY A 214 -10.65 -5.00 -3.15
C GLY A 214 -10.88 -5.30 -4.64
N MET A 215 -9.92 -4.93 -5.51
CA MET A 215 -9.96 -5.22 -6.94
C MET A 215 -9.98 -6.73 -7.21
N ILE A 216 -9.19 -7.51 -6.48
CA ILE A 216 -9.20 -8.98 -6.58
C ILE A 216 -10.58 -9.53 -6.21
N ARG A 217 -11.17 -9.06 -5.10
CA ARG A 217 -12.50 -9.50 -4.67
C ARG A 217 -13.58 -9.14 -5.70
N TYR A 218 -13.52 -7.93 -6.24
CA TYR A 218 -14.43 -7.47 -7.28
C TYR A 218 -14.29 -8.31 -8.56
N ALA A 219 -13.06 -8.54 -9.03
CA ALA A 219 -12.80 -9.37 -10.21
C ALA A 219 -13.34 -10.81 -10.03
N LYS A 220 -13.20 -11.41 -8.86
CA LYS A 220 -13.66 -12.78 -8.59
C LYS A 220 -15.18 -12.90 -8.46
N SER A 221 -15.85 -11.85 -7.97
CA SER A 221 -17.30 -11.84 -7.76
C SER A 221 -18.11 -11.31 -8.95
N SER A 222 -17.50 -10.50 -9.81
CA SER A 222 -18.13 -9.98 -11.02
C SER A 222 -18.29 -11.07 -12.09
N ASP A 223 -19.33 -10.95 -12.92
CA ASP A 223 -19.58 -11.74 -14.12
C ASP A 223 -18.81 -11.23 -15.35
N ALA A 224 -18.27 -10.01 -15.30
CA ALA A 224 -17.48 -9.43 -16.37
C ALA A 224 -16.20 -10.26 -16.64
N GLN A 225 -15.84 -10.34 -17.92
CA GLN A 225 -14.70 -11.10 -18.41
C GLN A 225 -13.46 -10.23 -18.66
N GLU A 226 -13.67 -8.93 -18.87
CA GLU A 226 -12.61 -7.96 -19.16
C GLU A 226 -12.65 -6.83 -18.14
N PHE A 227 -11.47 -6.37 -17.70
CA PHE A 227 -11.35 -5.26 -16.77
C PHE A 227 -10.20 -4.35 -17.18
N ILE A 228 -10.46 -3.04 -17.22
CA ILE A 228 -9.41 -2.03 -17.27
C ILE A 228 -9.00 -1.73 -15.83
N VAL A 229 -7.71 -1.84 -15.54
CA VAL A 229 -7.17 -1.75 -14.19
C VAL A 229 -6.39 -0.45 -14.03
N GLY A 230 -7.05 0.58 -13.50
CA GLY A 230 -6.50 1.90 -13.20
C GLY A 230 -5.73 1.91 -11.89
N THR A 231 -4.62 1.19 -11.86
CA THR A 231 -3.62 1.21 -10.79
C THR A 231 -2.25 0.79 -11.37
N GLU A 232 -1.29 0.45 -10.52
CA GLU A 232 0.04 0.04 -10.97
C GLU A 232 -0.04 -1.23 -11.86
N VAL A 233 0.74 -1.26 -12.94
CA VAL A 233 0.63 -2.27 -14.01
C VAL A 233 0.70 -3.72 -13.53
N ASP A 234 1.57 -4.05 -12.55
CA ASP A 234 1.78 -5.44 -12.12
C ASP A 234 0.64 -5.97 -11.25
N MET A 235 -0.32 -5.11 -10.90
CA MET A 235 -1.59 -5.57 -10.36
C MET A 235 -2.33 -6.50 -11.35
N THR A 236 -2.15 -6.29 -12.66
CA THR A 236 -2.77 -7.16 -13.67
C THR A 236 -2.22 -8.58 -13.64
N TYR A 237 -0.92 -8.76 -13.34
CA TYR A 237 -0.33 -10.08 -13.13
C TYR A 237 -0.95 -10.78 -11.93
N ARG A 238 -1.04 -10.07 -10.80
CA ARG A 238 -1.70 -10.56 -9.58
C ARG A 238 -3.15 -10.98 -9.83
N LEU A 239 -3.92 -10.13 -10.51
CA LEU A 239 -5.31 -10.38 -10.88
C LEU A 239 -5.46 -11.61 -11.79
N GLY A 240 -4.57 -11.76 -12.78
CA GLY A 240 -4.55 -12.91 -13.68
C GLY A 240 -4.34 -14.24 -12.95
N LYS A 241 -3.52 -14.26 -11.89
CA LYS A 241 -3.34 -15.45 -11.03
C LYS A 241 -4.57 -15.74 -10.16
N GLU A 242 -5.20 -14.69 -9.63
CA GLU A 242 -6.31 -14.82 -8.67
C GLU A 242 -7.68 -15.06 -9.31
N ALA A 243 -7.82 -14.69 -10.59
CA ALA A 243 -9.04 -14.84 -11.35
C ALA A 243 -8.73 -15.35 -12.78
N PRO A 244 -8.24 -16.59 -12.90
CA PRO A 244 -7.82 -17.17 -14.18
C PRO A 244 -8.98 -17.23 -15.16
N GLY A 245 -8.69 -16.97 -16.44
CA GLY A 245 -9.68 -16.96 -17.53
C GLY A 245 -10.31 -15.59 -17.80
N LYS A 246 -10.07 -14.60 -16.92
CA LYS A 246 -10.45 -13.20 -17.16
C LYS A 246 -9.28 -12.41 -17.76
N THR A 247 -9.61 -11.33 -18.46
CA THR A 247 -8.63 -10.44 -19.09
C THR A 247 -8.51 -9.15 -18.28
N PHE A 248 -7.27 -8.78 -17.96
CA PHE A 248 -6.93 -7.57 -17.22
C PHE A 248 -6.08 -6.67 -18.10
N ILE A 249 -6.60 -5.49 -18.42
CA ILE A 249 -6.01 -4.50 -19.31
C ILE A 249 -5.34 -3.43 -18.44
N PRO A 250 -4.00 -3.32 -18.45
CA PRO A 250 -3.29 -2.34 -17.65
C PRO A 250 -3.40 -0.95 -18.26
N VAL A 251 -3.24 0.08 -17.42
CA VAL A 251 -2.88 1.43 -17.90
C VAL A 251 -1.35 1.46 -18.09
N PRO A 252 -0.82 1.52 -19.34
CA PRO A 252 0.61 1.26 -19.58
C PRO A 252 1.58 2.23 -18.90
N THR A 253 1.12 3.45 -18.62
CA THR A 253 1.91 4.51 -17.98
C THR A 253 1.97 4.39 -16.46
N ALA A 254 1.11 3.58 -15.84
CA ALA A 254 0.99 3.45 -14.40
C ALA A 254 2.07 2.52 -13.82
N VAL A 255 3.35 2.87 -14.00
CA VAL A 255 4.48 2.11 -13.46
C VAL A 255 5.06 2.83 -12.25
N CYS A 256 5.19 2.14 -11.12
CA CYS A 256 5.87 2.69 -9.94
C CYS A 256 7.37 2.32 -10.00
N PRO A 257 8.27 3.24 -10.38
CA PRO A 257 9.69 2.91 -10.54
C PRO A 257 10.33 2.41 -9.23
N ASN A 258 9.89 2.92 -8.07
CA ASN A 258 10.42 2.51 -6.78
C ASN A 258 10.02 1.09 -6.38
N MET A 259 8.83 0.63 -6.77
CA MET A 259 8.44 -0.77 -6.58
C MET A 259 9.29 -1.72 -7.43
N LYS A 260 9.72 -1.28 -8.63
CA LYS A 260 10.54 -2.08 -9.57
C LYS A 260 12.02 -2.15 -9.22
N ARG A 261 12.45 -1.47 -8.16
CA ARG A 261 13.85 -1.54 -7.70
C ARG A 261 14.21 -2.93 -7.19
N THR A 262 13.29 -3.57 -6.47
CA THR A 262 13.51 -4.93 -5.97
C THR A 262 13.56 -5.90 -7.14
N THR A 263 14.64 -6.68 -7.22
CA THR A 263 14.85 -7.72 -8.23
C THR A 263 15.12 -9.05 -7.56
N ILE A 264 15.06 -10.15 -8.34
CA ILE A 264 15.50 -11.47 -7.86
C ILE A 264 16.95 -11.45 -7.34
N SER A 265 17.83 -10.70 -8.00
CA SER A 265 19.24 -10.59 -7.61
C SER A 265 19.38 -9.89 -6.25
N SER A 266 18.69 -8.76 -6.05
CA SER A 266 18.76 -8.06 -4.76
C SER A 266 18.04 -8.78 -3.64
N LEU A 267 16.97 -9.52 -3.94
CA LEU A 267 16.33 -10.42 -2.99
C LEU A 267 17.27 -11.54 -2.52
N ILE A 268 18.00 -12.20 -3.44
CA ILE A 268 19.01 -13.21 -3.08
C ILE A 268 20.10 -12.57 -2.21
N LYS A 269 20.64 -11.42 -2.62
CA LYS A 269 21.66 -10.69 -1.85
C LYS A 269 21.15 -10.31 -0.45
N ALA A 270 19.90 -9.89 -0.32
CA ALA A 270 19.27 -9.56 0.95
C ALA A 270 19.17 -10.78 1.87
N LEU A 271 18.83 -11.96 1.35
CA LEU A 271 18.83 -13.21 2.11
C LEU A 271 20.24 -13.69 2.51
N GLU A 272 21.23 -13.47 1.66
CA GLU A 272 22.62 -13.83 1.93
C GLU A 272 23.24 -12.95 3.01
N THR A 273 22.99 -11.64 2.94
CA THR A 273 23.66 -10.63 3.78
C THR A 273 22.82 -10.17 4.97
N LEU A 274 21.51 -10.41 4.94
CA LEU A 274 20.52 -9.86 5.88
C LEU A 274 20.62 -8.33 6.03
N SER A 275 20.87 -7.65 4.91
CA SER A 275 21.15 -6.21 4.83
C SER A 275 20.57 -5.63 3.53
N PRO A 276 20.14 -4.35 3.52
CA PRO A 276 20.09 -3.41 4.65
C PRO A 276 18.93 -3.72 5.61
N GLU A 277 19.24 -3.72 6.91
CA GLU A 277 18.24 -3.88 7.97
C GLU A 277 17.54 -2.55 8.27
N ILE A 278 16.22 -2.60 8.39
CA ILE A 278 15.42 -1.48 8.89
C ILE A 278 15.63 -1.35 10.39
N THR A 279 16.15 -0.20 10.80
CA THR A 279 16.35 0.15 12.21
C THR A 279 15.53 1.39 12.54
N LEU A 280 14.85 1.36 13.68
CA LEU A 280 14.02 2.45 14.20
C LEU A 280 14.32 2.59 15.70
N SER A 281 14.19 3.80 16.24
CA SER A 281 14.38 4.01 17.68
C SER A 281 13.24 3.34 18.47
N PRO A 282 13.49 2.87 19.71
CA PRO A 282 12.45 2.30 20.56
C PRO A 282 11.26 3.24 20.77
N GLU A 283 11.52 4.55 20.85
CA GLU A 283 10.49 5.59 21.05
C GLU A 283 9.56 5.69 19.83
N ILE A 284 10.13 5.66 18.62
CA ILE A 284 9.36 5.68 17.37
C ILE A 284 8.53 4.41 17.23
N ILE A 285 9.10 3.25 17.55
CA ILE A 285 8.40 1.96 17.52
C ILE A 285 7.18 2.01 18.45
N GLU A 286 7.36 2.41 19.70
CA GLU A 286 6.27 2.46 20.69
C GLU A 286 5.18 3.45 20.28
N ALA A 287 5.55 4.64 19.80
CA ALA A 287 4.59 5.66 19.41
C ALA A 287 3.82 5.29 18.13
N ALA A 288 4.49 4.75 17.12
CA ALA A 288 3.88 4.39 15.83
C ALA A 288 3.11 3.06 15.87
N ARG A 289 3.34 2.20 16.87
CA ARG A 289 2.63 0.92 17.00
C ARG A 289 1.14 1.11 17.27
N LYS A 290 0.78 1.96 18.23
CA LYS A 290 -0.62 2.19 18.63
C LYS A 290 -1.55 2.54 17.46
N PRO A 291 -1.22 3.50 16.58
CA PRO A 291 -2.09 3.81 15.45
C PRO A 291 -2.16 2.68 14.41
N LEU A 292 -1.09 1.89 14.21
CA LEU A 292 -1.10 0.70 13.36
C LEU A 292 -1.97 -0.43 13.93
N GLU A 293 -1.89 -0.70 15.24
CA GLU A 293 -2.72 -1.72 15.89
C GLU A 293 -4.20 -1.35 15.82
N ARG A 294 -4.56 -0.10 16.12
CA ARG A 294 -5.94 0.42 15.96
C ARG A 294 -6.47 0.24 14.54
N MET A 295 -5.63 0.50 13.52
CA MET A 295 -5.98 0.25 12.12
C MET A 295 -6.32 -1.22 11.87
N MET A 296 -5.49 -2.14 12.38
CA MET A 296 -5.68 -3.58 12.20
C MET A 296 -6.90 -4.10 12.94
N GLU A 297 -7.18 -3.60 14.15
CA GLU A 297 -8.40 -3.93 14.92
C GLU A 297 -9.68 -3.51 14.20
N ILE A 298 -9.66 -2.38 13.49
CA ILE A 298 -10.81 -1.93 12.68
C ILE A 298 -11.04 -2.86 11.48
N GLY A 299 -9.97 -3.40 10.90
CA GLY A 299 -10.00 -4.32 9.76
C GLY A 299 -10.44 -3.67 8.45
N ARG A 300 -10.65 -4.49 7.42
CA ARG A 300 -11.09 -4.06 6.08
C ARG A 300 -12.49 -3.43 6.09
N GLY A 301 -12.73 -2.53 5.14
CA GLY A 301 -14.01 -1.87 4.90
C GLY A 301 -14.38 -1.73 3.43
N ASP A 302 -13.54 -2.23 2.52
CA ASP A 302 -13.77 -2.28 1.08
C ASP A 302 -14.24 -3.66 0.59
#